data_AF-A0A7S4WCI1-F1
#
_entry.id   AF-A0A7S4WCI1-F1
#
_cell.length_a   1.000
_cell.length_b   1.000
_cell.length_c   1.000
_cell.angle_alpha   90.00
_cell.angle_beta   90.00
_cell.angle_gamma   90.00
#
_symmetry.space_group_name_H-M   'P 1'
#
loop_
_entity.id
_entity.type
_entity.pdbx_description
1 polymer ?
#
loop_
_entity_poly.entity_id
_entity_poly.type
_entity_poly.pdbx_seq_one_letter_code
_entity_poly.pdbx_strand_id
1 'polypeptide(L)'
;EDQDYVRNQLKERGLVAFVKDGAILPRASGADDSPMKPPGSNKNNTPLVKFASPESFRTTFTLPNLQTTIAGMGIPQGITLIVGGGFHGKSTLLSALQVGVYNKIPGDGREFVVCNNEAVKIRAEDGRCVSAVNISPFIGNLPFGKTTECFSSMDASGSTSQASNIIEAIEVGATALLVDEDTCATNFMIRDDKMMELVAKDKEPITPFVRKVRSLYTEKGVSSILVIGGSGDYFDVADHVVMMDCYTCHDVTERAKTIATNANKAIEASNGNLHHTSSAPLPFGDITPRCPVGQSFKAKGKVAVRATNVISYGDVELDLSGLEQIVSTSQTNSISSALQKIGSSSTSGRSTLLEVIASIDATLDRDGLDALAPGQFHGGLARPRSFEIAGAVNRLRVDGNMVQKK
;
A
#
# COMPACT_ATOMS: atom_id res chain seq x y z
N GLU A 1 1.19 -23.00 6.41
CA GLU A 1 1.82 -23.90 5.42
C GLU A 1 1.21 -23.79 4.04
N ASP A 2 0.04 -24.38 3.72
CA ASP A 2 -0.49 -24.29 2.33
C ASP A 2 -0.75 -22.85 1.87
N GLN A 3 -1.20 -21.97 2.75
CA GLN A 3 -1.37 -20.53 2.45
C GLN A 3 -0.02 -19.86 2.14
N ASP A 4 1.03 -20.18 2.90
CA ASP A 4 2.40 -19.69 2.66
C ASP A 4 2.97 -20.24 1.37
N TYR A 5 2.70 -21.52 1.06
CA TYR A 5 3.10 -22.14 -0.19
C TYR A 5 2.51 -21.40 -1.40
N VAL A 6 1.20 -21.13 -1.40
CA VAL A 6 0.56 -20.37 -2.49
C VAL A 6 1.18 -18.97 -2.59
N ARG A 7 1.40 -18.28 -1.46
CA ARG A 7 2.00 -16.94 -1.45
C ARG A 7 3.42 -16.93 -2.02
N ASN A 8 4.26 -17.90 -1.64
CA ASN A 8 5.64 -18.00 -2.12
C ASN A 8 5.73 -18.36 -3.61
N GLN A 9 4.70 -18.99 -4.17
CA GLN A 9 4.60 -19.34 -5.59
C GLN A 9 4.12 -18.18 -6.49
N LEU A 10 3.63 -17.07 -5.92
CA LEU A 10 3.10 -15.94 -6.71
C LEU A 10 4.17 -15.34 -7.63
N LYS A 11 5.35 -15.06 -7.09
CA LYS A 11 6.45 -14.41 -7.82
C LYS A 11 6.91 -15.24 -9.02
N GLU A 12 7.12 -16.55 -8.83
CA GLU A 12 7.55 -17.48 -9.90
C GLU A 12 6.53 -17.58 -11.03
N ARG A 13 5.25 -17.33 -10.72
CA ARG A 13 4.14 -17.36 -11.69
C ARG A 13 3.82 -15.99 -12.28
N GLY A 14 4.61 -14.96 -12.00
CA GLY A 14 4.35 -13.59 -12.47
C GLY A 14 3.08 -12.98 -11.88
N LEU A 15 2.68 -13.40 -10.67
CA LEU A 15 1.50 -12.90 -9.97
C LEU A 15 1.89 -11.98 -8.80
N VAL A 16 0.97 -11.07 -8.46
CA VAL A 16 1.04 -10.19 -7.30
C VAL A 16 0.11 -10.67 -6.19
N ALA A 17 -1.00 -11.30 -6.58
CA ALA A 17 -1.98 -11.82 -5.65
C ALA A 17 -2.79 -12.98 -6.25
N PHE A 18 -3.46 -13.72 -5.39
CA PHE A 18 -4.39 -14.78 -5.75
C PHE A 18 -5.64 -14.72 -4.86
N VAL A 19 -6.82 -14.86 -5.46
CA VAL A 19 -8.12 -14.87 -4.76
C VAL A 19 -8.85 -16.16 -5.12
N LYS A 20 -8.93 -17.11 -4.17
CA LYS A 20 -9.59 -18.39 -4.39
C LYS A 20 -11.08 -18.26 -4.74
N ASP A 21 -11.54 -19.05 -5.71
CA ASP A 21 -12.95 -19.25 -6.01
C ASP A 21 -13.70 -19.76 -4.75
N GLY A 22 -14.85 -19.16 -4.47
CA GLY A 22 -15.66 -19.47 -3.29
C GLY A 22 -15.28 -18.70 -2.03
N ALA A 23 -14.27 -17.82 -2.07
CA ALA A 23 -13.87 -16.99 -0.93
C ALA A 23 -15.00 -16.07 -0.44
N ILE A 24 -15.02 -15.80 0.86
CA ILE A 24 -15.93 -14.84 1.50
C ILE A 24 -15.11 -13.60 1.87
N LEU A 25 -15.12 -12.62 0.98
CA LEU A 25 -14.43 -11.35 1.14
C LEU A 25 -15.12 -10.40 2.15
N PRO A 26 -16.46 -10.21 2.12
CA PRO A 26 -17.10 -9.26 3.03
C PRO A 26 -17.06 -9.76 4.48
N ARG A 27 -16.89 -8.82 5.41
CA ARG A 27 -16.88 -9.09 6.85
C ARG A 27 -18.26 -8.86 7.47
N ALA A 28 -18.46 -9.35 8.68
CA ALA A 28 -19.72 -9.25 9.40
C ALA A 28 -20.14 -7.79 9.61
N SER A 29 -19.18 -6.91 9.93
CA SER A 29 -19.37 -5.46 9.97
C SER A 29 -18.03 -4.72 9.93
N GLY A 30 -18.04 -3.38 9.87
CA GLY A 30 -16.81 -2.58 10.00
C GLY A 30 -16.12 -2.68 11.37
N ALA A 31 -16.78 -3.24 12.39
CA ALA A 31 -16.21 -3.44 13.73
C ALA A 31 -15.96 -4.93 14.06
N ASP A 32 -16.36 -5.85 13.18
CA ASP A 32 -16.24 -7.30 13.38
C ASP A 32 -15.63 -7.93 12.13
N ASP A 33 -14.35 -8.32 12.25
CA ASP A 33 -13.59 -8.94 11.17
C ASP A 33 -13.92 -10.42 11.00
N SER A 34 -14.99 -10.99 11.56
CA SER A 34 -15.50 -12.32 11.17
C SER A 34 -16.14 -12.30 9.77
N PRO A 35 -16.24 -13.43 9.04
CA PRO A 35 -16.86 -13.44 7.71
C PRO A 35 -18.35 -13.09 7.77
N MET A 36 -18.84 -12.40 6.74
CA MET A 36 -20.26 -12.15 6.58
C MET A 36 -21.03 -13.47 6.54
N LYS A 37 -22.07 -13.56 7.38
CA LYS A 37 -22.94 -14.73 7.45
C LYS A 37 -23.96 -14.73 6.30
N PRO A 38 -24.42 -15.92 5.86
CA PRO A 38 -25.41 -16.04 4.79
C PRO A 38 -26.74 -15.32 5.11
N PRO A 39 -27.52 -14.97 4.08
CA PRO A 39 -28.81 -14.30 4.24
C PRO A 39 -29.76 -15.09 5.15
N GLY A 40 -30.60 -14.38 5.91
CA GLY A 40 -31.42 -14.93 7.00
C GLY A 40 -30.73 -15.00 8.38
N SER A 41 -29.42 -14.78 8.45
CA SER A 41 -28.66 -14.71 9.71
C SER A 41 -27.93 -13.39 9.93
N ASN A 42 -28.03 -12.45 8.99
CA ASN A 42 -27.49 -11.09 9.05
C ASN A 42 -28.62 -10.06 9.16
N LYS A 43 -28.39 -8.94 9.87
CA LYS A 43 -29.44 -7.95 10.21
C LYS A 43 -30.07 -7.24 9.00
N ASN A 44 -29.35 -7.18 7.87
CA ASN A 44 -29.72 -6.36 6.71
C ASN A 44 -30.25 -7.18 5.52
N ASN A 45 -30.32 -8.51 5.65
CA ASN A 45 -30.75 -9.45 4.60
C ASN A 45 -30.01 -9.31 3.26
N THR A 46 -28.80 -8.75 3.26
CA THR A 46 -27.96 -8.63 2.07
C THR A 46 -27.48 -10.03 1.64
N PRO A 47 -27.61 -10.41 0.36
CA PRO A 47 -27.17 -11.71 -0.11
C PRO A 47 -25.64 -11.81 -0.03
N LEU A 48 -25.14 -12.88 0.58
CA LEU A 48 -23.73 -13.21 0.57
C LEU A 48 -23.36 -13.78 -0.81
N VAL A 49 -22.55 -13.04 -1.56
CA VAL A 49 -21.97 -13.48 -2.83
C VAL A 49 -20.56 -13.98 -2.57
N LYS A 50 -20.30 -15.25 -2.88
CA LYS A 50 -18.95 -15.82 -2.84
C LYS A 50 -18.17 -15.34 -4.05
N PHE A 51 -16.88 -15.11 -3.87
CA PHE A 51 -16.02 -14.68 -4.96
C PHE A 51 -15.96 -15.74 -6.08
N ALA A 52 -16.03 -15.29 -7.32
CA ALA A 52 -15.85 -16.12 -8.50
C ALA A 52 -14.94 -15.38 -9.48
N SER A 53 -13.96 -16.09 -10.01
CA SER A 53 -12.94 -15.52 -10.89
C SER A 53 -13.47 -15.37 -12.32
N PRO A 54 -13.14 -14.27 -13.03
CA PRO A 54 -13.31 -14.23 -14.47
C PRO A 54 -12.37 -15.24 -15.13
N GLU A 55 -12.84 -15.90 -16.19
CA GLU A 55 -12.11 -17.03 -16.82
C GLU A 55 -10.71 -16.63 -17.29
N SER A 56 -10.54 -15.40 -17.79
CA SER A 56 -9.26 -14.87 -18.26
C SER A 56 -8.20 -14.71 -17.17
N PHE A 57 -8.60 -14.56 -15.90
CA PHE A 57 -7.67 -14.49 -14.75
C PHE A 57 -7.63 -15.79 -13.96
N ARG A 58 -8.37 -16.82 -14.38
CA ARG A 58 -8.50 -18.05 -13.62
C ARG A 58 -7.23 -18.88 -13.71
N THR A 59 -6.65 -19.19 -12.54
CA THR A 59 -5.45 -20.01 -12.40
C THR A 59 -5.64 -21.04 -11.29
N THR A 60 -4.71 -21.99 -11.18
CA THR A 60 -4.80 -23.08 -10.19
C THR A 60 -3.51 -23.29 -9.43
N PHE A 61 -3.65 -23.70 -8.16
CA PHE A 61 -2.56 -24.10 -7.28
C PHE A 61 -2.85 -25.48 -6.71
N THR A 62 -1.88 -26.39 -6.78
CA THR A 62 -1.93 -27.68 -6.10
C THR A 62 -1.35 -27.50 -4.71
N LEU A 63 -2.18 -27.71 -3.68
CA LEU A 63 -1.78 -27.55 -2.29
C LEU A 63 -1.06 -28.81 -1.80
N PRO A 64 0.20 -28.71 -1.34
CA PRO A 64 1.00 -29.87 -1.01
C PRO A 64 0.47 -30.64 0.21
N ASN A 65 -0.05 -29.95 1.23
CA ASN A 65 -0.49 -30.61 2.47
C ASN A 65 -1.93 -31.08 2.39
N LEU A 66 -2.84 -30.25 1.88
CA LEU A 66 -4.24 -30.64 1.66
C LEU A 66 -4.45 -31.58 0.47
N GLN A 67 -3.42 -31.81 -0.35
CA GLN A 67 -3.45 -32.67 -1.55
C GLN A 67 -4.64 -32.38 -2.47
N THR A 68 -4.97 -31.10 -2.62
CA THR A 68 -6.09 -30.64 -3.45
C THR A 68 -5.65 -29.51 -4.34
N THR A 69 -6.25 -29.41 -5.52
CA THR A 69 -6.10 -28.23 -6.37
C THR A 69 -7.17 -27.21 -6.00
N ILE A 70 -6.77 -25.95 -5.86
CA ILE A 70 -7.68 -24.81 -5.75
C ILE A 70 -7.61 -23.98 -7.02
N ALA A 71 -8.75 -23.43 -7.45
CA ALA A 71 -8.86 -22.47 -8.54
C ALA A 71 -9.20 -21.09 -7.99
N GLY A 72 -8.83 -20.05 -8.72
CA GLY A 72 -9.11 -18.66 -8.34
C GLY A 72 -8.49 -17.66 -9.29
N MET A 73 -8.64 -16.38 -8.95
CA MET A 73 -8.20 -15.25 -9.76
C MET A 73 -6.75 -14.98 -9.42
N GLY A 74 -5.83 -15.21 -10.36
CA GLY A 74 -4.45 -14.77 -10.26
C GLY A 74 -4.33 -13.35 -10.81
N ILE A 75 -3.93 -12.39 -9.98
CA ILE A 75 -3.68 -11.01 -10.41
C ILE A 75 -2.23 -10.91 -10.90
N PRO A 76 -1.97 -10.64 -12.19
CA PRO A 76 -0.61 -10.58 -12.74
C PRO A 76 0.19 -9.37 -12.22
N GLN A 77 1.50 -9.44 -12.38
CA GLN A 77 2.39 -8.29 -12.25
C GLN A 77 2.05 -7.21 -13.28
N GLY A 78 2.21 -5.94 -12.88
CA GLY A 78 1.80 -4.78 -13.67
C GLY A 78 0.78 -3.92 -12.94
N ILE A 79 -0.09 -3.27 -13.72
CA ILE A 79 -1.10 -2.32 -13.23
C ILE A 79 -2.48 -2.93 -13.41
N THR A 80 -3.11 -3.30 -12.29
CA THR A 80 -4.49 -3.82 -12.28
C THR A 80 -5.43 -2.78 -11.68
N LEU A 81 -6.47 -2.43 -12.42
CA LEU A 81 -7.56 -1.59 -11.91
C LEU A 81 -8.72 -2.46 -11.43
N ILE A 82 -9.30 -2.09 -10.30
CA ILE A 82 -10.56 -2.61 -9.78
C ILE A 82 -11.59 -1.49 -9.89
N VAL A 83 -12.50 -1.60 -10.85
CA VAL A 83 -13.49 -0.58 -11.20
C VAL A 83 -14.92 -1.03 -10.92
N GLY A 84 -15.90 -0.13 -11.05
CA GLY A 84 -17.32 -0.43 -10.82
C GLY A 84 -18.03 0.64 -9.98
N GLY A 85 -19.36 0.52 -9.88
CA GLY A 85 -20.19 1.45 -9.13
C GLY A 85 -19.88 1.49 -7.62
N GLY A 86 -20.33 2.55 -6.94
CA GLY A 86 -20.29 2.62 -5.48
C GLY A 86 -21.10 1.48 -4.85
N PHE A 87 -20.58 0.83 -3.82
CA PHE A 87 -21.19 -0.33 -3.14
C PHE A 87 -21.23 -1.67 -3.91
N HIS A 88 -20.51 -1.82 -5.04
CA HIS A 88 -20.45 -3.09 -5.79
C HIS A 88 -19.31 -4.04 -5.34
N GLY A 89 -18.53 -3.71 -4.30
CA GLY A 89 -17.53 -4.60 -3.70
C GLY A 89 -16.06 -4.34 -4.03
N LYS A 90 -15.72 -3.18 -4.63
CA LYS A 90 -14.34 -2.80 -4.97
C LYS A 90 -13.41 -2.77 -3.75
N SER A 91 -13.72 -1.92 -2.78
CA SER A 91 -12.91 -1.77 -1.56
C SER A 91 -12.95 -3.05 -0.71
N THR A 92 -13.99 -3.87 -0.80
CA THR A 92 -14.04 -5.18 -0.15
C THR A 92 -13.00 -6.14 -0.74
N LEU A 93 -12.86 -6.19 -2.06
CA LEU A 93 -11.82 -6.98 -2.73
C LEU A 93 -10.42 -6.46 -2.35
N LEU A 94 -10.19 -5.15 -2.44
CA LEU A 94 -8.90 -4.56 -2.09
C LEU A 94 -8.54 -4.76 -0.62
N SER A 95 -9.51 -4.63 0.30
CA SER A 95 -9.30 -4.88 1.74
C SER A 95 -8.92 -6.33 2.02
N ALA A 96 -9.51 -7.29 1.30
CA ALA A 96 -9.13 -8.69 1.41
C ALA A 96 -7.70 -8.94 0.90
N LEU A 97 -7.31 -8.31 -0.22
CA LEU A 97 -5.95 -8.37 -0.76
C LEU A 97 -4.92 -7.74 0.20
N GLN A 98 -5.26 -6.61 0.80
CA GLN A 98 -4.43 -5.88 1.77
C GLN A 98 -4.02 -6.75 2.95
N VAL A 99 -4.94 -7.54 3.49
CA VAL A 99 -4.64 -8.45 4.60
C VAL A 99 -4.20 -9.84 4.15
N GLY A 100 -4.11 -10.09 2.84
CA GLY A 100 -3.64 -11.35 2.24
C GLY A 100 -2.13 -11.59 2.37
N VAL A 101 -1.40 -10.59 2.89
CA VAL A 101 -0.02 -10.72 3.37
C VAL A 101 0.08 -11.56 4.65
N TYR A 102 -1.05 -11.81 5.31
CA TYR A 102 -1.12 -12.67 6.49
C TYR A 102 -1.93 -13.93 6.21
N ASN A 103 -1.50 -15.04 6.80
CA ASN A 103 -2.33 -16.24 6.86
C ASN A 103 -3.59 -15.98 7.70
N LYS A 104 -4.66 -16.71 7.38
CA LYS A 104 -5.93 -16.66 8.11
C LYS A 104 -6.24 -17.99 8.76
N ILE A 105 -7.03 -17.93 9.83
CA ILE A 105 -7.56 -19.11 10.48
C ILE A 105 -8.54 -19.84 9.55
N PRO A 106 -8.65 -21.19 9.64
CA PRO A 106 -9.69 -21.92 8.94
C PRO A 106 -11.09 -21.41 9.28
N GLY A 107 -11.92 -21.19 8.26
CA GLY A 107 -13.27 -20.64 8.41
C GLY A 107 -13.35 -19.11 8.28
N ASP A 108 -12.22 -18.40 8.13
CA ASP A 108 -12.19 -16.95 7.92
C ASP A 108 -12.82 -16.53 6.57
N GLY A 109 -12.80 -17.41 5.57
CA GLY A 109 -13.27 -17.16 4.21
C GLY A 109 -12.25 -16.47 3.30
N ARG A 110 -11.14 -15.95 3.83
CA ARG A 110 -10.03 -15.34 3.07
C ARG A 110 -8.73 -16.17 3.14
N GLU A 111 -8.81 -17.44 3.53
CA GLU A 111 -7.64 -18.31 3.79
C GLU A 111 -6.71 -18.44 2.59
N PHE A 112 -7.26 -18.42 1.38
CA PHE A 112 -6.49 -18.46 0.14
C PHE A 112 -6.69 -17.19 -0.68
N VAL A 113 -6.87 -16.07 0.01
CA VAL A 113 -6.72 -14.72 -0.54
C VAL A 113 -5.34 -14.25 -0.11
N VAL A 114 -4.36 -14.38 -1.01
CA VAL A 114 -2.96 -14.13 -0.70
C VAL A 114 -2.40 -13.02 -1.59
N CYS A 115 -1.50 -12.22 -1.03
CA CYS A 115 -0.78 -11.16 -1.73
C CYS A 115 0.71 -11.30 -1.44
N ASN A 116 1.58 -10.78 -2.32
CA ASN A 116 3.03 -10.75 -2.08
C ASN A 116 3.34 -10.14 -0.71
N ASN A 117 4.34 -10.68 0.00
CA ASN A 117 4.70 -10.21 1.34
C ASN A 117 5.11 -8.73 1.33
N GLU A 118 5.67 -8.28 0.21
CA GLU A 118 6.14 -6.93 -0.07
C GLU A 118 5.05 -6.00 -0.63
N ALA A 119 3.77 -6.40 -0.54
CA ALA A 119 2.64 -5.54 -0.90
C ALA A 119 2.30 -4.55 0.24
N VAL A 120 2.24 -3.27 -0.10
CA VAL A 120 1.99 -2.17 0.85
C VAL A 120 0.74 -1.39 0.46
N LYS A 121 -0.16 -1.19 1.43
CA LYS A 121 -1.31 -0.27 1.29
C LYS A 121 -0.83 1.18 1.39
N ILE A 122 -1.19 1.98 0.39
CA ILE A 122 -0.90 3.40 0.33
C ILE A 122 -2.20 4.19 0.45
N ARG A 123 -2.13 5.30 1.19
CA ARG A 123 -3.18 6.30 1.34
C ARG A 123 -2.59 7.68 1.62
N ALA A 124 -3.43 8.70 1.59
CA ALA A 124 -3.09 10.02 2.11
C ALA A 124 -3.18 10.05 3.64
N GLU A 125 -2.30 10.84 4.25
CA GLU A 125 -2.18 11.00 5.71
C GLU A 125 -1.93 12.48 6.03
N ASP A 126 -2.97 13.28 5.94
CA ASP A 126 -2.88 14.72 6.17
C ASP A 126 -2.37 15.02 7.60
N GLY A 127 -1.40 15.91 7.71
CA GLY A 127 -0.79 16.32 8.97
C GLY A 127 0.30 15.41 9.53
N ARG A 128 0.64 14.28 8.88
CA ARG A 128 1.78 13.45 9.34
C ARG A 128 3.11 14.17 9.20
N CYS A 129 4.10 13.78 9.99
CA CYS A 129 5.47 14.21 9.75
C CYS A 129 6.13 13.42 8.61
N VAL A 130 7.10 14.06 7.97
CA VAL A 130 7.97 13.50 6.93
C VAL A 130 9.38 14.02 7.18
N SER A 131 10.39 13.15 7.07
CA SER A 131 11.79 13.52 7.32
C SER A 131 12.70 13.04 6.19
N ALA A 132 13.35 14.00 5.54
CA ALA A 132 14.40 13.83 4.54
C ALA A 132 14.04 12.92 3.32
N VAL A 133 12.77 12.90 2.91
CA VAL A 133 12.30 12.05 1.79
C VAL A 133 12.49 12.76 0.44
N ASN A 134 13.02 12.07 -0.56
CA ASN A 134 13.04 12.57 -1.93
C ASN A 134 11.67 12.37 -2.60
N ILE A 135 10.82 13.39 -2.56
CA ILE A 135 9.50 13.38 -3.21
C ILE A 135 9.50 14.09 -4.57
N SER A 136 10.67 14.46 -5.10
CA SER A 136 10.80 15.07 -6.44
C SER A 136 10.19 14.26 -7.58
N PRO A 137 10.06 12.90 -7.51
CA PRO A 137 9.28 12.14 -8.48
C PRO A 137 7.83 12.63 -8.65
N PHE A 138 7.22 13.16 -7.60
CA PHE A 138 5.81 13.55 -7.61
C PHE A 138 5.59 15.04 -7.38
N ILE A 139 6.49 15.71 -6.66
CA ILE A 139 6.31 17.10 -6.27
C ILE A 139 7.54 17.87 -6.74
N GLY A 140 7.35 18.77 -7.70
CA GLY A 140 8.37 19.70 -8.15
C GLY A 140 8.65 20.79 -7.13
N ASN A 141 9.25 21.90 -7.59
CA ASN A 141 9.65 22.99 -6.69
C ASN A 141 8.44 23.60 -5.98
N LEU A 142 8.53 23.64 -4.65
CA LEU A 142 7.53 24.28 -3.80
C LEU A 142 7.70 25.80 -3.80
N PRO A 143 6.67 26.56 -3.39
CA PRO A 143 6.78 28.00 -3.19
C PRO A 143 8.01 28.36 -2.34
N PHE A 144 8.62 29.51 -2.64
CA PHE A 144 9.83 30.02 -1.98
C PHE A 144 11.11 29.22 -2.23
N GLY A 145 11.15 28.39 -3.28
CA GLY A 145 12.37 27.69 -3.71
C GLY A 145 12.77 26.53 -2.80
N LYS A 146 11.83 25.99 -2.02
CA LYS A 146 12.09 24.78 -1.22
C LYS A 146 12.25 23.57 -2.14
N THR A 147 13.37 22.88 -2.01
CA THR A 147 13.63 21.62 -2.72
C THR A 147 12.77 20.48 -2.15
N THR A 148 12.39 19.56 -3.04
CA THR A 148 11.67 18.32 -2.72
C THR A 148 12.55 17.08 -2.78
N GLU A 149 13.84 17.26 -3.06
CA GLU A 149 14.83 16.17 -3.09
C GLU A 149 15.16 15.66 -1.69
N CYS A 150 14.99 16.49 -0.65
CA CYS A 150 15.16 16.14 0.76
C CYS A 150 14.05 16.81 1.59
N PHE A 151 12.80 16.47 1.27
CA PHE A 151 11.62 17.08 1.86
C PHE A 151 11.44 16.65 3.32
N SER A 152 11.19 17.64 4.18
CA SER A 152 10.80 17.43 5.58
C SER A 152 9.65 18.37 5.95
N SER A 153 8.68 17.86 6.69
CA SER A 153 7.56 18.64 7.22
C SER A 153 7.04 18.02 8.51
N MET A 154 6.57 18.86 9.43
CA MET A 154 5.81 18.40 10.60
C MET A 154 4.30 18.35 10.34
N ASP A 155 3.87 18.85 9.17
CA ASP A 155 2.48 18.99 8.78
C ASP A 155 2.39 18.80 7.25
N ALA A 156 2.52 17.54 6.80
CA ALA A 156 2.46 17.22 5.38
C ALA A 156 1.02 17.25 4.88
N SER A 157 0.78 17.90 3.73
CA SER A 157 -0.53 17.87 3.07
C SER A 157 -0.89 16.45 2.59
N GLY A 158 -2.16 16.20 2.27
CA GLY A 158 -2.61 14.93 1.69
C GLY A 158 -1.77 14.41 0.49
N SER A 159 -1.39 15.28 -0.46
CA SER A 159 -0.59 14.87 -1.63
C SER A 159 0.89 14.62 -1.29
N THR A 160 1.49 15.46 -0.44
CA THR A 160 2.91 15.30 -0.04
C THR A 160 3.09 14.11 0.91
N SER A 161 2.13 13.85 1.79
CA SER A 161 2.10 12.65 2.64
C SER A 161 1.95 11.38 1.81
N GLN A 162 1.05 11.36 0.82
CA GLN A 162 0.88 10.21 -0.07
C GLN A 162 2.11 9.96 -0.95
N ALA A 163 2.70 11.03 -1.51
CA ALA A 163 3.97 10.94 -2.25
C ALA A 163 5.08 10.34 -1.37
N SER A 164 5.20 10.83 -0.13
CA SER A 164 6.17 10.32 0.84
C SER A 164 5.92 8.85 1.16
N ASN A 165 4.67 8.46 1.39
CA ASN A 165 4.28 7.08 1.69
C ASN A 165 4.70 6.10 0.58
N ILE A 166 4.54 6.48 -0.70
CA ILE A 166 4.99 5.68 -1.85
C ILE A 166 6.52 5.55 -1.86
N ILE A 167 7.24 6.67 -1.75
CA ILE A 167 8.71 6.67 -1.81
C ILE A 167 9.30 5.86 -0.64
N GLU A 168 8.75 6.03 0.56
CA GLU A 168 9.13 5.30 1.76
C GLU A 168 8.92 3.79 1.62
N ALA A 169 7.79 3.36 1.04
CA ALA A 169 7.52 1.95 0.79
C ALA A 169 8.52 1.35 -0.21
N ILE A 170 8.83 2.05 -1.29
CA ILE A 170 9.80 1.61 -2.31
C ILE A 170 11.22 1.56 -1.73
N GLU A 171 11.60 2.55 -0.91
CA GLU A 171 12.89 2.60 -0.24
C GLU A 171 13.20 1.34 0.57
N VAL A 172 12.17 0.75 1.21
CA VAL A 172 12.30 -0.47 2.01
C VAL A 172 11.93 -1.75 1.24
N GLY A 173 11.78 -1.67 -0.09
CA GLY A 173 11.68 -2.83 -0.96
C GLY A 173 10.27 -3.30 -1.29
N ALA A 174 9.25 -2.43 -1.24
CA ALA A 174 7.91 -2.81 -1.67
C ALA A 174 7.89 -3.18 -3.15
N THR A 175 7.24 -4.31 -3.49
CA THR A 175 7.12 -4.77 -4.89
C THR A 175 5.71 -4.61 -5.46
N ALA A 176 4.74 -4.26 -4.61
CA ALA A 176 3.38 -3.96 -5.03
C ALA A 176 2.74 -2.89 -4.14
N LEU A 177 2.00 -1.98 -4.75
CA LEU A 177 1.22 -0.97 -4.06
C LEU A 177 -0.27 -1.28 -4.20
N LEU A 178 -0.99 -1.23 -3.07
CA LEU A 178 -2.44 -1.33 -3.02
C LEU A 178 -2.98 0.07 -2.75
N VAL A 179 -3.87 0.57 -3.59
CA VAL A 179 -4.31 1.97 -3.53
C VAL A 179 -5.82 2.03 -3.70
N ASP A 180 -6.49 2.78 -2.83
CA ASP A 180 -7.94 3.02 -2.92
C ASP A 180 -8.19 4.51 -3.12
N GLU A 181 -8.80 4.88 -4.25
CA GLU A 181 -9.12 6.26 -4.61
C GLU A 181 -9.86 7.00 -3.48
N ASP A 182 -10.76 6.31 -2.77
CA ASP A 182 -11.56 6.89 -1.67
C ASP A 182 -10.70 7.34 -0.46
N THR A 183 -9.46 6.88 -0.36
CA THR A 183 -8.51 7.23 0.72
C THR A 183 -7.28 8.00 0.24
N CYS A 184 -7.27 8.41 -1.03
CA CYS A 184 -6.18 9.14 -1.65
C CYS A 184 -6.47 10.63 -1.74
N ALA A 185 -5.41 11.42 -1.90
CA ALA A 185 -5.54 12.83 -2.27
C ALA A 185 -5.92 12.93 -3.76
N THR A 186 -7.08 13.51 -4.06
CA THR A 186 -7.61 13.59 -5.44
C THR A 186 -6.63 14.28 -6.39
N ASN A 187 -6.03 15.39 -5.95
CA ASN A 187 -5.03 16.16 -6.71
C ASN A 187 -3.71 15.39 -6.95
N PHE A 188 -3.46 14.32 -6.19
CA PHE A 188 -2.34 13.42 -6.40
C PHE A 188 -2.68 12.32 -7.40
N MET A 189 -3.92 11.82 -7.41
CA MET A 189 -4.30 10.70 -8.28
C MET A 189 -4.46 11.12 -9.74
N ILE A 190 -5.10 12.27 -9.97
CA ILE A 190 -5.45 12.76 -11.30
C ILE A 190 -5.27 14.26 -11.39
N ARG A 191 -5.40 14.80 -12.61
CA ARG A 191 -5.48 16.25 -12.81
C ARG A 191 -6.54 16.57 -13.84
N ASP A 192 -7.47 17.43 -13.44
CA ASP A 192 -8.55 17.90 -14.29
C ASP A 192 -8.04 18.89 -15.37
N ASP A 193 -8.60 18.76 -16.57
CA ASP A 193 -8.20 19.54 -17.73
C ASP A 193 -8.51 21.04 -17.60
N LYS A 194 -9.66 21.39 -17.01
CA LYS A 194 -10.05 22.80 -16.80
C LYS A 194 -9.13 23.45 -15.77
N MET A 195 -8.75 22.71 -14.73
CA MET A 195 -7.77 23.18 -13.76
C MET A 195 -6.38 23.40 -14.37
N MET A 196 -5.98 22.63 -15.38
CA MET A 196 -4.75 22.89 -16.13
C MET A 196 -4.82 24.13 -17.00
N GLU A 197 -5.96 24.40 -17.61
CA GLU A 197 -6.16 25.61 -18.41
C GLU A 197 -6.10 26.87 -17.53
N LEU A 198 -6.70 26.80 -16.34
CA LEU A 198 -6.70 27.90 -15.39
C LEU A 198 -5.34 28.11 -14.71
N VAL A 199 -4.69 27.03 -14.28
CA VAL A 199 -3.44 27.07 -13.51
C VAL A 199 -2.28 26.60 -14.38
N ALA A 200 -1.44 27.57 -14.76
CA ALA A 200 -0.26 27.36 -15.57
C ALA A 200 0.62 26.21 -15.03
N LYS A 201 1.19 25.40 -15.94
CA LYS A 201 1.93 24.18 -15.58
C LYS A 201 3.11 24.43 -14.65
N ASP A 202 3.77 25.58 -14.77
CA ASP A 202 4.88 26.03 -13.93
C ASP A 202 4.46 26.42 -12.50
N LYS A 203 3.15 26.59 -12.24
CA LYS A 203 2.60 26.94 -10.93
C LYS A 203 1.95 25.76 -10.20
N GLU A 204 1.85 24.60 -10.84
CA GLU A 204 1.33 23.38 -10.22
C GLU A 204 2.48 22.39 -10.00
N PRO A 205 2.99 22.27 -8.76
CA PRO A 205 4.15 21.42 -8.48
C PRO A 205 3.81 19.93 -8.53
N ILE A 206 2.54 19.53 -8.48
CA ILE A 206 2.16 18.12 -8.38
C ILE A 206 2.15 17.45 -9.76
N THR A 207 2.94 16.39 -9.87
CA THR A 207 2.88 15.40 -10.95
C THR A 207 1.96 14.26 -10.51
N PRO A 208 0.79 14.06 -11.16
CA PRO A 208 -0.16 13.05 -10.74
C PRO A 208 0.36 11.62 -10.88
N PHE A 209 -0.13 10.71 -10.03
CA PHE A 209 0.26 9.31 -9.98
C PHE A 209 0.03 8.57 -11.30
N VAL A 210 -1.04 8.90 -12.04
CA VAL A 210 -1.33 8.30 -13.36
C VAL A 210 -0.16 8.45 -14.35
N ARG A 211 0.65 9.51 -14.22
CA ARG A 211 1.81 9.74 -15.09
C ARG A 211 3.06 8.96 -14.66
N LYS A 212 3.09 8.45 -13.44
CA LYS A 212 4.26 7.78 -12.84
C LYS A 212 4.03 6.29 -12.64
N VAL A 213 2.79 5.83 -12.53
CA VAL A 213 2.45 4.42 -12.23
C VAL A 213 3.03 3.45 -13.26
N ARG A 214 3.05 3.82 -14.56
CA ARG A 214 3.67 2.99 -15.59
C ARG A 214 5.18 2.87 -15.41
N SER A 215 5.87 4.00 -15.21
CA SER A 215 7.31 4.02 -14.94
C SER A 215 7.68 3.36 -13.61
N LEU A 216 6.81 3.43 -12.59
CA LEU A 216 6.97 2.70 -11.34
C LEU A 216 7.07 1.18 -11.61
N TYR A 217 6.22 0.64 -12.48
CA TYR A 217 6.29 -0.75 -12.87
C TYR A 217 7.50 -1.04 -13.77
N THR A 218 7.69 -0.30 -14.86
CA THR A 218 8.71 -0.63 -15.86
C THR A 218 10.15 -0.32 -15.43
N GLU A 219 10.36 0.68 -14.57
CA GLU A 219 11.71 1.10 -14.13
C GLU A 219 12.06 0.58 -12.73
N LYS A 220 11.07 0.40 -11.84
CA LYS A 220 11.31 -0.04 -10.46
C LYS A 220 10.78 -1.45 -10.16
N GLY A 221 10.05 -2.08 -11.09
CA GLY A 221 9.51 -3.43 -10.91
C GLY A 221 8.37 -3.50 -9.89
N VAL A 222 7.73 -2.36 -9.57
CA VAL A 222 6.69 -2.29 -8.54
C VAL A 222 5.31 -2.28 -9.20
N SER A 223 4.54 -3.33 -8.94
CA SER A 223 3.17 -3.47 -9.44
C SER A 223 2.18 -2.58 -8.69
N SER A 224 1.00 -2.34 -9.25
CA SER A 224 -0.05 -1.54 -8.60
C SER A 224 -1.43 -2.18 -8.77
N ILE A 225 -2.16 -2.33 -7.66
CA ILE A 225 -3.59 -2.68 -7.65
C ILE A 225 -4.36 -1.46 -7.16
N LEU A 226 -5.16 -0.87 -8.06
CA LEU A 226 -5.81 0.41 -7.87
C LEU A 226 -7.33 0.23 -7.87
N VAL A 227 -8.01 0.55 -6.78
CA VAL A 227 -9.48 0.75 -6.81
C VAL A 227 -9.74 2.15 -7.35
N ILE A 228 -10.42 2.23 -8.50
CA ILE A 228 -10.78 3.49 -9.17
C ILE A 228 -12.28 3.47 -9.49
N GLY A 229 -12.98 4.54 -9.16
CA GLY A 229 -14.38 4.77 -9.50
C GLY A 229 -14.66 6.14 -10.11
N GLY A 230 -13.76 7.12 -9.96
CA GLY A 230 -13.98 8.52 -10.36
C GLY A 230 -13.30 8.96 -11.66
N SER A 231 -12.29 8.24 -12.17
CA SER A 231 -11.51 8.66 -13.33
C SER A 231 -11.20 7.52 -14.31
N GLY A 232 -11.30 7.82 -15.61
CA GLY A 232 -10.96 6.92 -16.71
C GLY A 232 -9.50 7.01 -17.17
N ASP A 233 -8.72 7.99 -16.70
CA ASP A 233 -7.37 8.29 -17.17
C ASP A 233 -6.40 7.12 -17.01
N TYR A 234 -6.67 6.27 -16.00
CA TYR A 234 -5.88 5.08 -15.73
C TYR A 234 -6.05 3.97 -16.77
N PHE A 235 -7.08 4.01 -17.63
CA PHE A 235 -7.28 2.99 -18.67
C PHE A 235 -6.13 2.94 -19.68
N ASP A 236 -5.52 4.08 -19.99
CA ASP A 236 -4.36 4.13 -20.89
C ASP A 236 -3.17 3.36 -20.32
N VAL A 237 -2.93 3.51 -19.02
CA VAL A 237 -1.75 2.97 -18.33
C VAL A 237 -2.00 1.62 -17.65
N ALA A 238 -3.22 1.12 -17.55
CA ALA A 238 -3.52 -0.19 -16.96
C ALA A 238 -3.07 -1.35 -17.85
N ASP A 239 -2.62 -2.46 -17.27
CA ASP A 239 -2.45 -3.73 -17.98
C ASP A 239 -3.75 -4.54 -17.94
N HIS A 240 -4.46 -4.46 -16.82
CA HIS A 240 -5.65 -5.24 -16.53
C HIS A 240 -6.73 -4.36 -15.91
N VAL A 241 -7.99 -4.56 -16.31
CA VAL A 241 -9.14 -3.85 -15.73
C VAL A 241 -10.21 -4.85 -15.35
N VAL A 242 -10.44 -4.96 -14.05
CA VAL A 242 -11.42 -5.84 -13.45
C VAL A 242 -12.57 -5.00 -12.91
N MET A 243 -13.80 -5.30 -13.33
CA MET A 243 -15.01 -4.61 -12.87
C MET A 243 -15.74 -5.45 -11.83
N MET A 244 -16.03 -4.83 -10.68
CA MET A 244 -16.94 -5.35 -9.68
C MET A 244 -18.35 -4.84 -9.97
N ASP A 245 -19.29 -5.77 -10.20
CA ASP A 245 -20.71 -5.46 -10.35
C ASP A 245 -21.55 -6.45 -9.54
N CYS A 246 -22.40 -5.95 -8.63
CA CYS A 246 -23.22 -6.77 -7.75
C CYS A 246 -22.39 -7.87 -7.05
N TYR A 247 -21.17 -7.49 -6.61
CA TYR A 247 -20.19 -8.36 -5.93
C TYR A 247 -19.60 -9.47 -6.80
N THR A 248 -19.84 -9.43 -8.11
CA THR A 248 -19.28 -10.34 -9.12
C THR A 248 -18.13 -9.67 -9.87
N CYS A 249 -17.12 -10.45 -10.22
CA CYS A 249 -15.87 -9.99 -10.81
C CYS A 249 -15.85 -10.26 -12.32
N HIS A 250 -15.61 -9.23 -13.13
CA HIS A 250 -15.60 -9.32 -14.59
C HIS A 250 -14.30 -8.75 -15.16
N ASP A 251 -13.71 -9.42 -16.15
CA ASP A 251 -12.66 -8.82 -16.96
C ASP A 251 -13.27 -7.87 -17.98
N VAL A 252 -12.90 -6.59 -17.91
CA VAL A 252 -13.34 -5.55 -18.84
C VAL A 252 -12.14 -4.85 -19.49
N THR A 253 -10.97 -5.50 -19.50
CA THR A 253 -9.70 -4.94 -19.99
C THR A 253 -9.83 -4.42 -21.43
N GLU A 254 -10.29 -5.25 -22.37
CA GLU A 254 -10.46 -4.86 -23.78
C GLU A 254 -11.43 -3.69 -23.97
N ARG A 255 -12.52 -3.70 -23.19
CA ARG A 255 -13.51 -2.61 -23.22
C ARG A 255 -12.90 -1.30 -22.72
N ALA A 256 -12.14 -1.34 -21.62
CA ALA A 256 -11.46 -0.16 -21.07
C ALA A 256 -10.42 0.40 -22.06
N LYS A 257 -9.63 -0.47 -22.69
CA LYS A 257 -8.66 -0.07 -23.74
C LYS A 257 -9.32 0.55 -24.97
N THR A 258 -10.47 0.00 -25.38
CA THR A 258 -11.27 0.56 -26.48
C THR A 258 -11.78 1.96 -26.15
N ILE A 259 -12.29 2.18 -24.93
CA ILE A 259 -12.76 3.49 -24.47
C ILE A 259 -11.63 4.51 -24.52
N ALA A 260 -10.46 4.17 -23.96
CA ALA A 260 -9.30 5.04 -23.94
C ALA A 260 -8.82 5.41 -25.36
N THR A 261 -8.72 4.40 -26.24
CA THR A 261 -8.34 4.60 -27.65
C THR A 261 -9.31 5.53 -28.40
N ASN A 262 -10.61 5.36 -28.18
CA ASN A 262 -11.62 6.19 -28.85
C ASN A 262 -11.61 7.63 -28.34
N ALA A 263 -11.40 7.84 -27.04
CA ALA A 263 -11.23 9.17 -26.47
C ALA A 263 -10.01 9.88 -27.08
N ASN A 264 -8.87 9.19 -27.17
CA ASN A 264 -7.64 9.74 -27.77
C ASN A 264 -7.84 10.11 -29.25
N LYS A 265 -8.52 9.27 -30.04
CA LYS A 265 -8.85 9.58 -31.45
C LYS A 265 -9.78 10.79 -31.60
N ALA A 266 -10.79 10.92 -30.74
CA ALA A 266 -11.69 12.06 -30.76
C ALA A 266 -10.96 13.38 -30.49
N ILE A 267 -9.95 13.35 -29.61
CA ILE A 267 -9.08 14.50 -29.31
C ILE A 267 -8.22 14.88 -30.52
N GLU A 268 -7.54 13.90 -31.13
CA GLU A 268 -6.72 14.11 -32.32
C GLU A 268 -7.53 14.74 -33.47
N ALA A 269 -8.76 14.26 -33.68
CA ALA A 269 -9.67 14.79 -34.70
C ALA A 269 -10.16 16.23 -34.41
N SER A 270 -10.10 16.68 -33.15
CA SER A 270 -10.54 18.03 -32.73
C SER A 270 -9.44 19.10 -32.79
N ASN A 271 -8.29 18.81 -33.43
CA ASN A 271 -7.10 19.68 -33.47
C ASN A 271 -6.59 20.12 -32.07
N GLY A 272 -6.76 19.27 -31.05
CA GLY A 272 -6.24 19.53 -29.70
C GLY A 272 -6.98 20.59 -28.90
N ASN A 273 -8.15 21.07 -29.34
CA ASN A 273 -8.99 21.99 -28.53
C ASN A 273 -9.63 21.30 -27.31
N LEU A 274 -9.62 19.96 -27.28
CA LEU A 274 -9.90 19.15 -26.09
C LEU A 274 -8.55 18.72 -25.50
N HIS A 275 -8.00 19.52 -24.59
CA HIS A 275 -6.76 19.17 -23.89
C HIS A 275 -7.01 18.14 -22.81
N HIS A 276 -7.15 16.86 -23.16
CA HIS A 276 -6.98 15.80 -22.15
C HIS A 276 -5.49 15.59 -21.88
N THR A 277 -5.14 15.41 -20.60
CA THR A 277 -3.79 14.98 -20.24
C THR A 277 -3.38 13.77 -21.11
N SER A 278 -2.20 13.86 -21.74
CA SER A 278 -1.54 12.62 -22.11
C SER A 278 -1.21 11.92 -20.79
N SER A 279 -1.87 10.80 -20.54
CA SER A 279 -1.45 9.76 -19.59
C SER A 279 -0.06 9.18 -19.94
N ALA A 280 0.62 9.77 -20.95
CA ALA A 280 2.01 9.54 -21.31
C ALA A 280 2.88 9.46 -20.04
N PRO A 281 3.52 8.29 -19.84
CA PRO A 281 4.40 8.06 -18.72
C PRO A 281 5.55 9.07 -18.67
N LEU A 282 5.88 9.52 -17.47
CA LEU A 282 7.10 10.25 -17.17
C LEU A 282 8.09 9.33 -16.47
N PRO A 283 9.41 9.49 -16.71
CA PRO A 283 10.44 8.75 -15.97
C PRO A 283 10.18 8.83 -14.47
N PHE A 284 10.33 7.73 -13.74
CA PHE A 284 9.92 7.71 -12.34
C PHE A 284 10.75 8.71 -11.52
N GLY A 285 12.07 8.64 -11.66
CA GLY A 285 13.04 9.42 -10.87
C GLY A 285 13.83 8.54 -9.91
N ASP A 286 14.61 9.20 -9.04
CA ASP A 286 15.50 8.54 -8.09
C ASP A 286 14.81 8.26 -6.76
N ILE A 287 15.24 7.16 -6.12
CA ILE A 287 14.91 6.83 -4.74
C ILE A 287 16.19 6.98 -3.94
N THR A 288 16.23 7.94 -3.02
CA THR A 288 17.40 8.23 -2.20
C THR A 288 17.29 7.47 -0.87
N PRO A 289 18.19 6.52 -0.57
CA PRO A 289 18.19 5.84 0.73
C PRO A 289 18.47 6.82 1.87
N ARG A 290 17.81 6.63 3.00
CA ARG A 290 17.96 7.42 4.22
C ARG A 290 18.56 6.58 5.33
N CYS A 291 19.29 7.22 6.21
CA CYS A 291 19.91 6.62 7.38
C CYS A 291 19.24 7.17 8.65
N PRO A 292 18.61 6.31 9.47
CA PRO A 292 18.04 6.74 10.75
C PRO A 292 19.15 7.16 11.72
N VAL A 293 18.93 8.27 12.42
CA VAL A 293 19.80 8.78 13.48
C VAL A 293 19.32 8.19 14.80
N GLY A 294 19.94 7.07 15.21
CA GLY A 294 19.53 6.25 16.36
C GLY A 294 19.26 7.05 17.63
N GLN A 295 20.13 8.00 18.01
CA GLN A 295 19.93 8.79 19.24
C GLN A 295 18.61 9.57 19.25
N SER A 296 18.08 9.98 18.09
CA SER A 296 16.80 10.68 17.95
C SER A 296 15.59 9.76 18.21
N PHE A 297 15.75 8.43 18.12
CA PHE A 297 14.70 7.46 18.42
C PHE A 297 14.64 7.06 19.90
N LYS A 298 15.53 7.55 20.78
CA LYS A 298 15.41 7.31 22.21
C LYS A 298 14.22 8.07 22.77
N ALA A 299 13.27 7.35 23.36
CA ALA A 299 12.09 7.95 23.98
C ALA A 299 12.48 8.85 25.16
N LYS A 300 11.89 10.05 25.22
CA LYS A 300 11.99 10.95 26.36
C LYS A 300 10.85 10.68 27.34
N GLY A 301 10.98 9.61 28.13
CA GLY A 301 9.99 9.23 29.13
C GLY A 301 9.41 7.84 28.89
N LYS A 302 8.18 7.63 29.38
CA LYS A 302 7.53 6.31 29.34
C LYS A 302 7.05 5.99 27.92
N VAL A 303 7.30 4.76 27.49
CA VAL A 303 6.73 4.20 26.27
C VAL A 303 5.60 3.24 26.63
N ALA A 304 4.45 3.38 25.97
CA ALA A 304 3.30 2.52 26.16
C ALA A 304 2.44 2.44 24.90
N VAL A 305 2.10 1.23 24.47
CA VAL A 305 1.09 1.02 23.42
C VAL A 305 -0.29 1.29 24.00
N ARG A 306 -1.08 2.14 23.32
CA ARG A 306 -2.40 2.57 23.76
C ARG A 306 -3.54 1.89 23.01
N ALA A 307 -3.30 1.60 21.73
CA ALA A 307 -4.23 0.91 20.83
C ALA A 307 -3.43 0.19 19.75
N THR A 308 -4.11 -0.53 18.86
CA THR A 308 -3.50 -1.20 17.69
C THR A 308 -2.67 -0.24 16.84
N ASN A 309 -3.06 1.02 16.73
CA ASN A 309 -2.38 1.98 15.87
C ASN A 309 -1.83 3.20 16.62
N VAL A 310 -1.69 3.13 17.95
CA VAL A 310 -1.24 4.29 18.74
C VAL A 310 -0.21 3.88 19.78
N ILE A 311 0.93 4.55 19.76
CA ILE A 311 2.02 4.39 20.72
C ILE A 311 2.28 5.72 21.41
N SER A 312 2.14 5.77 22.73
CA SER A 312 2.68 6.86 23.55
C SER A 312 4.18 6.62 23.66
N TYR A 313 5.00 7.51 23.09
CA TYR A 313 6.44 7.33 22.95
C TYR A 313 7.20 8.48 23.62
N GLY A 314 7.31 8.45 24.94
CA GLY A 314 7.89 9.54 25.71
C GLY A 314 6.94 10.74 25.76
N ASP A 315 7.37 11.86 25.19
CA ASP A 315 6.65 13.13 25.12
C ASP A 315 5.79 13.28 23.84
N VAL A 316 5.86 12.32 22.91
CA VAL A 316 5.09 12.32 21.67
C VAL A 316 4.10 11.16 21.59
N GLU A 317 3.01 11.37 20.88
CA GLU A 317 2.12 10.30 20.44
C GLU A 317 2.46 9.93 18.99
N LEU A 318 2.74 8.65 18.76
CA LEU A 318 2.98 8.09 17.45
C LEU A 318 1.69 7.44 16.95
N ASP A 319 1.07 8.11 15.98
CA ASP A 319 -0.08 7.61 15.24
C ASP A 319 0.38 6.75 14.06
N LEU A 320 -0.11 5.51 14.02
CA LEU A 320 0.11 4.51 12.99
C LEU A 320 -1.19 4.17 12.24
N SER A 321 -2.24 4.97 12.39
CA SER A 321 -3.56 4.73 11.78
C SER A 321 -3.50 4.64 10.26
N GLY A 322 -2.54 5.33 9.63
CA GLY A 322 -2.29 5.22 8.19
C GLY A 322 -1.59 3.93 7.74
N LEU A 323 -1.07 3.12 8.68
CA LEU A 323 -0.51 1.79 8.43
C LEU A 323 -1.59 0.70 8.61
N GLU A 324 -2.57 0.69 7.72
CA GLU A 324 -3.77 -0.16 7.83
C GLU A 324 -3.50 -1.68 7.76
N GLN A 325 -2.26 -2.11 7.52
CA GLN A 325 -1.85 -3.52 7.55
C GLN A 325 -1.33 -3.95 8.94
N ILE A 326 -1.35 -3.07 9.95
CA ILE A 326 -1.22 -3.46 11.36
C ILE A 326 -2.57 -4.01 11.82
N VAL A 327 -2.62 -5.30 12.18
CA VAL A 327 -3.86 -6.03 12.48
C VAL A 327 -4.02 -6.40 13.95
N SER A 328 -3.01 -6.19 14.79
CA SER A 328 -3.09 -6.51 16.21
C SER A 328 -2.22 -5.61 17.08
N THR A 329 -2.67 -5.35 18.31
CA THR A 329 -1.88 -4.61 19.32
C THR A 329 -0.54 -5.29 19.62
N SER A 330 -0.46 -6.62 19.48
CA SER A 330 0.79 -7.37 19.65
C SER A 330 1.85 -7.02 18.60
N GLN A 331 1.46 -6.68 17.36
CA GLN A 331 2.38 -6.15 16.37
C GLN A 331 2.86 -4.76 16.77
N THR A 332 1.97 -3.93 17.28
CA THR A 332 2.26 -2.57 17.77
C THR A 332 3.25 -2.58 18.94
N ASN A 333 3.12 -3.56 19.85
CA ASN A 333 4.11 -3.80 20.91
C ASN A 333 5.49 -4.11 20.32
N SER A 334 5.57 -5.03 19.35
CA SER A 334 6.82 -5.36 18.68
C SER A 334 7.42 -4.16 17.94
N ILE A 335 6.59 -3.35 17.27
CA ILE A 335 7.02 -2.10 16.62
C ILE A 335 7.60 -1.13 17.66
N SER A 336 6.92 -0.95 18.79
CA SER A 336 7.39 -0.10 19.89
C SER A 336 8.75 -0.56 20.43
N SER A 337 8.95 -1.86 20.61
CA SER A 337 10.22 -2.45 21.02
C SER A 337 11.31 -2.30 19.96
N ALA A 338 10.97 -2.47 18.67
CA ALA A 338 11.89 -2.25 17.56
C ALA A 338 12.40 -0.79 17.50
N LEU A 339 11.51 0.20 17.70
CA LEU A 339 11.89 1.62 17.77
C LEU A 339 12.89 1.89 18.89
N GLN A 340 12.67 1.33 20.08
CA GLN A 340 13.59 1.48 21.21
C GLN A 340 14.95 0.82 20.95
N LYS A 341 14.95 -0.32 20.24
CA LYS A 341 16.18 -1.00 19.80
C LYS A 341 16.97 -0.17 18.79
N ILE A 342 16.30 0.44 17.81
CA ILE A 342 16.90 1.40 16.87
C ILE A 342 17.49 2.59 17.65
N GLY A 343 16.74 3.09 18.64
CA GLY A 343 17.16 4.13 19.58
C GLY A 343 18.49 3.84 20.28
N SER A 344 18.75 2.56 20.55
CA SER A 344 19.90 2.10 21.32
C SER A 344 21.07 1.61 20.44
N SER A 345 20.93 1.64 19.11
CA SER A 345 21.95 1.15 18.18
C SER A 345 23.16 2.06 18.07
N SER A 346 24.36 1.46 17.99
CA SER A 346 25.64 2.15 17.79
C SER A 346 25.94 2.51 16.33
N THR A 347 25.14 2.05 15.36
CA THR A 347 25.34 2.28 13.90
C THR A 347 24.59 3.51 13.35
N SER A 348 24.12 4.37 14.25
CA SER A 348 23.37 5.59 13.96
C SER A 348 23.94 6.42 12.80
N GLY A 349 23.09 6.75 11.81
CA GLY A 349 23.41 7.65 10.70
C GLY A 349 24.37 7.09 9.65
N ARG A 350 24.80 5.82 9.77
CA ARG A 350 25.72 5.17 8.80
C ARG A 350 25.04 4.10 7.96
N SER A 351 24.13 3.35 8.57
CA SER A 351 23.35 2.32 7.88
C SER A 351 22.05 2.89 7.33
N THR A 352 21.62 2.41 6.17
CA THR A 352 20.32 2.79 5.60
C THR A 352 19.18 2.23 6.44
N LEU A 353 17.99 2.81 6.29
CA LEU A 353 16.78 2.31 6.92
C LEU A 353 16.54 0.84 6.55
N LEU A 354 16.73 0.49 5.27
CA LEU A 354 16.63 -0.90 4.80
C LEU A 354 17.63 -1.82 5.50
N GLU A 355 18.91 -1.42 5.63
CA GLU A 355 19.93 -2.19 6.35
C GLU A 355 19.60 -2.36 7.83
N VAL A 356 19.09 -1.32 8.49
CA VAL A 356 18.69 -1.36 9.90
C VAL A 356 17.51 -2.31 10.11
N ILE A 357 16.50 -2.25 9.25
CA ILE A 357 15.34 -3.15 9.34
C ILE A 357 15.75 -4.60 9.04
N ALA A 358 16.57 -4.83 8.01
CA ALA A 358 17.10 -6.16 7.71
C ALA A 358 17.89 -6.75 8.90
N SER A 359 18.63 -5.92 9.64
CA SER A 359 19.31 -6.34 10.87
C SER A 359 18.35 -6.74 12.00
N ILE A 360 17.23 -6.04 12.12
CA ILE A 360 16.16 -6.39 13.06
C ILE A 360 15.52 -7.71 12.66
N ASP A 361 15.15 -7.88 11.39
CA ASP A 361 14.57 -9.12 10.88
C ASP A 361 15.51 -10.32 11.08
N ALA A 362 16.80 -10.18 10.76
CA ALA A 362 17.79 -11.22 11.00
C ALA A 362 17.93 -11.57 12.49
N THR A 363 17.74 -10.59 13.39
CA THR A 363 17.72 -10.84 14.83
C THR A 363 16.46 -11.60 15.25
N LEU A 364 15.30 -11.25 14.68
CA LEU A 364 14.03 -11.95 14.93
C LEU A 364 14.06 -13.39 14.43
N ASP A 365 14.70 -13.64 13.29
CA ASP A 365 14.86 -14.98 12.72
C ASP A 365 15.76 -15.87 13.59
N ARG A 366 16.84 -15.31 14.13
CA ARG A 366 17.82 -16.06 14.93
C ARG A 366 17.38 -16.26 16.38
N ASP A 367 16.90 -15.19 17.01
CA ASP A 367 16.72 -15.11 18.47
C ASP A 367 15.23 -15.06 18.86
N GLY A 368 14.31 -15.01 17.90
CA GLY A 368 12.87 -14.90 18.14
C GLY A 368 12.39 -13.49 18.52
N LEU A 369 11.08 -13.36 18.81
CA LEU A 369 10.46 -12.07 19.13
C LEU A 369 10.94 -11.47 20.45
N ASP A 370 11.32 -12.31 21.42
CA ASP A 370 11.77 -11.87 22.74
C ASP A 370 13.09 -11.06 22.66
N ALA A 371 13.84 -11.17 21.55
CA ALA A 371 15.03 -10.37 21.29
C ALA A 371 14.75 -8.86 21.09
N LEU A 372 13.49 -8.47 20.91
CA LEU A 372 13.06 -7.08 20.91
C LEU A 372 12.82 -6.53 22.32
N ALA A 373 12.49 -7.38 23.28
CA ALA A 373 12.19 -6.99 24.66
C ALA A 373 12.86 -7.92 25.68
N PRO A 374 14.20 -7.92 25.77
CA PRO A 374 14.91 -8.81 26.70
C PRO A 374 14.46 -8.62 28.15
N GLY A 375 14.09 -9.71 28.82
CA GLY A 375 13.63 -9.69 30.22
C GLY A 375 12.15 -9.30 30.41
N GLN A 376 11.41 -9.06 29.33
CA GLN A 376 9.98 -8.71 29.34
C GLN A 376 9.14 -9.81 28.68
N PHE A 377 8.99 -10.95 29.36
CA PHE A 377 8.27 -12.13 28.86
C PHE A 377 6.75 -12.03 29.11
N HIS A 378 6.05 -11.25 28.29
CA HIS A 378 4.61 -10.99 28.51
C HIS A 378 3.68 -11.68 27.50
N GLY A 379 4.21 -12.46 26.55
CA GLY A 379 3.38 -13.13 25.52
C GLY A 379 2.61 -12.19 24.60
N GLY A 380 2.91 -10.88 24.64
CA GLY A 380 2.18 -9.82 23.95
C GLY A 380 2.84 -9.33 22.66
N LEU A 381 3.73 -10.13 22.06
CA LEU A 381 4.46 -9.79 20.85
C LEU A 381 3.95 -10.62 19.66
N ALA A 382 3.78 -9.96 18.52
CA ALA A 382 3.56 -10.62 17.24
C ALA A 382 4.50 -9.99 16.21
N ARG A 383 5.04 -10.77 15.27
CA ARG A 383 6.00 -10.27 14.28
C ARG A 383 5.33 -9.22 13.36
N PRO A 384 5.80 -7.96 13.36
CA PRO A 384 5.41 -6.99 12.32
C PRO A 384 6.26 -7.27 11.07
N ARG A 385 5.82 -6.80 9.90
CA ARG A 385 6.70 -6.83 8.72
C ARG A 385 7.68 -5.66 8.78
N SER A 386 8.73 -5.77 7.98
CA SER A 386 9.73 -4.73 7.74
C SER A 386 9.09 -3.37 7.43
N PHE A 387 8.00 -3.38 6.64
CA PHE A 387 7.23 -2.18 6.25
C PHE A 387 6.56 -1.47 7.43
N GLU A 388 5.99 -2.20 8.39
CA GLU A 388 5.35 -1.59 9.55
C GLU A 388 6.37 -0.95 10.50
N ILE A 389 7.54 -1.57 10.67
CA ILE A 389 8.65 -0.98 11.43
C ILE A 389 9.16 0.28 10.72
N ALA A 390 9.41 0.22 9.40
CA ALA A 390 9.80 1.37 8.60
C ALA A 390 8.78 2.52 8.71
N GLY A 391 7.50 2.17 8.58
CA GLY A 391 6.40 3.12 8.63
C GLY A 391 6.33 3.85 9.96
N ALA A 392 6.58 3.15 11.07
CA ALA A 392 6.62 3.75 12.41
C ALA A 392 7.84 4.67 12.58
N VAL A 393 9.01 4.26 12.07
CA VAL A 393 10.21 5.10 12.04
C VAL A 393 9.94 6.40 11.28
N ASN A 394 9.26 6.33 10.14
CA ASN A 394 8.95 7.47 9.27
C ASN A 394 7.86 8.42 9.82
N ARG A 395 7.10 7.98 10.82
CA ARG A 395 6.00 8.75 11.44
C ARG A 395 6.35 9.27 12.84
N LEU A 396 7.52 8.93 13.36
CA LEU A 396 7.95 9.42 14.67
C LEU A 396 8.37 10.90 14.58
N ARG A 397 7.65 11.76 15.28
CA ARG A 397 7.85 13.21 15.35
C ARG A 397 9.09 13.58 16.15
N VAL A 398 10.26 13.54 15.52
CA VAL A 398 11.52 13.97 16.13
C VAL A 398 12.38 14.70 15.10
N ASP A 399 12.97 15.83 15.50
CA ASP A 399 13.87 16.60 14.66
C ASP A 399 15.16 15.84 14.34
N GLY A 400 15.60 15.90 13.09
CA GLY A 400 16.88 15.32 12.65
C GLY A 400 16.96 13.80 12.81
N ASN A 401 15.82 13.10 12.78
CA ASN A 401 15.77 11.64 12.93
C ASN A 401 16.25 10.88 11.67
N MET A 402 16.33 11.55 10.52
CA MET A 402 16.73 10.97 9.24
C MET A 402 17.72 11.88 8.51
N VAL A 403 18.69 11.26 7.85
CA VAL A 403 19.59 11.92 6.90
C VAL A 403 19.68 11.11 5.61
N GLN A 404 19.79 11.75 4.46
CA GLN A 404 20.02 11.01 3.21
C GLN A 404 21.43 10.43 3.17
N LYS A 405 21.57 9.20 2.65
CA LYS A 405 22.87 8.61 2.36
C LYS A 405 23.48 9.39 1.21
N LYS A 406 24.66 9.97 1.47
CA LYS A 406 25.44 10.69 0.46
C LYS A 406 26.02 9.74 -0.59
#